data_AF-A0A8J7Y6E0-F1
#
_entry.id   AF-A0A8J7Y6E0-F1
#
_cell.length_a   1.000
_cell.length_b   1.000
_cell.length_c   1.000
_cell.angle_alpha   90.00
_cell.angle_beta   90.00
_cell.angle_gamma   90.00
#
_symmetry.space_group_name_H-M   'P 1'
#
loop_
_entity.id
_entity.type
_entity.pdbx_description
1 polymer ?
#
loop_
_entity_poly.entity_id
_entity_poly.type
_entity_poly.pdbx_seq_one_letter_code
_entity_poly.pdbx_strand_id
1 'polypeptide(L)'
;MAQTTPEYGDWPLKRLMTEVVGSGHKSADDMTREQASEAFRRILAGEPDHTTLGAFWLANRWKRNNPEELGAYVDVMREESVVTAEPDADPVDCGANYDGKGRSAIFGVGAGLVAAAAGTPVVVHSGDRVPTQKQDAYKHVLDELGVRTDLEPEDSAGMVDEVGFGFYYQPRFNPGIEKLSERRDMMGVRTFVNTVETLANPANAGVHLGSFYHLPFAKKMVRTLKNAETSTVSRALFFQGMEGYDDVRPGETVVAEWPVEGGDSDDEDIADFEIRTGDYGMDVTSEDLEVDDVAGDSAAVTEAVLTGERTDGFADAVALNAALRIYAREDADSIEDGLEQARGAIEDGSAAEALEALRDF
;
A
#
# COMPACT_ATOMS: atom_id res chain seq x y z
N MET A 1 -31.18 19.22 -14.87
CA MET A 1 -29.77 19.60 -15.05
C MET A 1 -29.29 20.01 -13.67
N ALA A 2 -28.30 19.31 -13.10
CA ALA A 2 -27.69 19.74 -11.86
C ALA A 2 -27.14 21.15 -12.08
N GLN A 3 -27.42 22.07 -11.15
CA GLN A 3 -26.93 23.45 -11.25
C GLN A 3 -25.40 23.39 -11.22
N THR A 4 -24.76 23.94 -12.25
CA THR A 4 -23.31 24.17 -12.24
C THR A 4 -23.01 25.15 -11.11
N THR A 5 -22.48 24.64 -10.01
CA THR A 5 -21.91 25.48 -8.95
C THR A 5 -20.65 26.14 -9.52
N PRO A 6 -20.38 27.43 -9.30
CA PRO A 6 -19.22 28.14 -9.87
C PRO A 6 -17.83 27.56 -9.51
N GLU A 7 -17.80 26.59 -8.61
CA GLU A 7 -16.63 25.96 -8.03
C GLU A 7 -16.06 24.81 -8.88
N TYR A 8 -16.89 24.19 -9.74
CA TYR A 8 -16.49 23.05 -10.55
C TYR A 8 -16.78 23.29 -12.03
N GLY A 9 -16.07 22.57 -12.89
CA GLY A 9 -16.23 22.63 -14.35
C GLY A 9 -17.55 22.05 -14.86
N ASP A 10 -17.56 21.72 -16.14
CA ASP A 10 -18.77 21.30 -16.86
C ASP A 10 -19.02 19.77 -16.82
N TRP A 11 -18.32 19.02 -15.96
CA TRP A 11 -18.39 17.55 -15.86
C TRP A 11 -18.93 17.04 -14.51
N PRO A 12 -20.20 17.33 -14.14
CA PRO A 12 -20.82 16.63 -13.02
C PRO A 12 -20.90 15.14 -13.31
N LEU A 13 -20.82 14.29 -12.27
CA LEU A 13 -20.82 12.82 -12.42
C LEU A 13 -21.98 12.32 -13.27
N LYS A 14 -23.16 12.94 -13.16
CA LYS A 14 -24.33 12.58 -13.98
C LYS A 14 -24.08 12.73 -15.48
N ARG A 15 -23.33 13.77 -15.90
CA ARG A 15 -22.96 13.99 -17.29
C ARG A 15 -21.91 12.98 -17.75
N LEU A 16 -20.88 12.73 -16.93
CA LEU A 16 -19.87 11.71 -17.19
C LEU A 16 -20.51 10.33 -17.36
N MET A 17 -21.50 9.99 -16.54
CA MET A 17 -22.26 8.75 -16.68
C MET A 17 -23.00 8.65 -18.02
N THR A 18 -23.61 9.73 -18.51
CA THR A 18 -24.38 9.68 -19.76
C THR A 18 -23.53 9.79 -21.02
N GLU A 19 -22.43 10.53 -20.96
CA GLU A 19 -21.63 10.91 -22.13
C GLU A 19 -20.32 10.12 -22.26
N VAL A 20 -19.81 9.55 -21.17
CA VAL A 20 -18.46 8.94 -21.14
C VAL A 20 -18.48 7.51 -20.60
N VAL A 21 -18.77 7.31 -19.30
CA VAL A 21 -18.47 6.04 -18.61
C VAL A 21 -19.65 5.08 -18.47
N GLY A 22 -20.89 5.57 -18.56
CA GLY A 22 -22.09 4.77 -18.24
C GLY A 22 -22.86 4.21 -19.44
N SER A 23 -22.37 4.38 -20.66
CA SER A 23 -23.05 3.92 -21.89
C SER A 23 -22.93 2.40 -22.15
N GLY A 24 -22.09 1.70 -21.37
CA GLY A 24 -21.91 0.24 -21.39
C GLY A 24 -20.66 -0.23 -22.12
N HIS A 25 -20.34 -1.54 -22.04
CA HIS A 25 -19.05 -2.11 -22.45
C HIS A 25 -18.56 -1.83 -23.89
N LYS A 26 -19.45 -1.44 -24.82
CA LYS A 26 -19.08 -1.18 -26.23
C LYS A 26 -18.85 0.29 -26.55
N SER A 27 -19.30 1.19 -25.67
CA SER A 27 -19.36 2.62 -25.94
C SER A 27 -18.90 3.46 -24.76
N ALA A 28 -18.53 2.82 -23.65
CA ALA A 28 -17.89 3.50 -22.55
C ALA A 28 -16.47 3.86 -22.99
N ASP A 29 -16.12 5.14 -22.83
CA ASP A 29 -14.81 5.67 -23.15
C ASP A 29 -14.04 5.99 -21.87
N ASP A 30 -12.74 6.10 -21.99
CA ASP A 30 -11.89 6.59 -20.92
C ASP A 30 -12.09 8.10 -20.73
N MET A 31 -12.10 8.53 -19.46
CA MET A 31 -12.11 9.94 -19.12
C MET A 31 -10.74 10.55 -19.41
N THR A 32 -10.75 11.81 -19.83
CA THR A 32 -9.54 12.63 -19.83
C THR A 32 -9.10 12.92 -18.39
N ARG A 33 -7.82 13.26 -18.19
CA ARG A 33 -7.31 13.75 -16.90
C ARG A 33 -8.17 14.86 -16.28
N GLU A 34 -8.65 15.83 -17.07
CA GLU A 34 -9.53 16.91 -16.59
C GLU A 34 -10.87 16.37 -16.05
N GLN A 35 -11.50 15.46 -16.80
CA GLN A 35 -12.76 14.82 -16.40
C GLN A 35 -12.61 13.98 -15.13
N ALA A 36 -11.56 13.16 -15.05
CA ALA A 36 -11.26 12.34 -13.88
C ALA A 36 -10.97 13.23 -12.66
N SER A 37 -10.17 14.28 -12.84
CA SER A 37 -9.85 15.22 -11.75
C SER A 37 -11.12 15.90 -11.23
N GLU A 38 -11.94 16.48 -12.11
CA GLU A 38 -13.19 17.14 -11.70
C GLU A 38 -14.14 16.16 -11.00
N ALA A 39 -14.26 14.93 -11.51
CA ALA A 39 -15.09 13.90 -10.88
C ALA A 39 -14.66 13.64 -9.44
N PHE A 40 -13.35 13.50 -9.19
CA PHE A 40 -12.90 13.15 -7.86
C PHE A 40 -12.95 14.32 -6.87
N ARG A 41 -12.67 15.56 -7.31
CA ARG A 41 -12.86 16.77 -6.48
C ARG A 41 -14.31 16.88 -5.98
N ARG A 42 -15.27 16.68 -6.89
CA ARG A 42 -16.70 16.66 -6.55
C ARG A 42 -17.03 15.56 -5.54
N ILE A 43 -16.47 14.36 -5.71
CA ILE A 43 -16.66 13.23 -4.78
C ILE A 43 -16.13 13.57 -3.38
N LEU A 44 -14.91 14.10 -3.27
CA LEU A 44 -14.29 14.48 -2.00
C LEU A 44 -15.05 15.63 -1.30
N ALA A 45 -15.59 16.57 -2.08
CA ALA A 45 -16.46 17.62 -1.57
C ALA A 45 -17.87 17.15 -1.17
N GLY A 46 -18.23 15.88 -1.47
CA GLY A 46 -19.53 15.30 -1.13
C GLY A 46 -20.69 15.86 -1.95
N GLU A 47 -20.43 16.44 -3.12
CA GLU A 47 -21.44 17.05 -4.01
C GLU A 47 -22.41 16.03 -4.66
N PRO A 48 -21.95 14.86 -5.14
CA PRO A 48 -22.85 13.91 -5.79
C PRO A 48 -23.89 13.30 -4.84
N ASP A 49 -25.13 13.16 -5.31
CA ASP A 49 -26.12 12.37 -4.60
C ASP A 49 -25.68 10.89 -4.53
N HIS A 50 -26.14 10.18 -3.50
CA HIS A 50 -25.69 8.81 -3.21
C HIS A 50 -25.96 7.82 -4.36
N THR A 51 -27.05 8.01 -5.12
CA THR A 51 -27.37 7.11 -6.24
C THR A 51 -26.43 7.35 -7.41
N THR A 52 -26.19 8.62 -7.75
CA THR A 52 -25.23 8.99 -8.81
C THR A 52 -23.81 8.54 -8.46
N LEU A 53 -23.38 8.73 -7.21
CA LEU A 53 -22.07 8.30 -6.74
C LEU A 53 -21.88 6.79 -6.88
N GLY A 54 -22.83 6.00 -6.37
CA GLY A 54 -22.77 4.55 -6.46
C GLY A 54 -22.76 4.04 -7.91
N ALA A 55 -23.59 4.64 -8.77
CA ALA A 55 -23.61 4.34 -10.19
C ALA A 55 -22.27 4.66 -10.88
N PHE A 56 -21.65 5.79 -10.54
CA PHE A 56 -20.35 6.21 -11.06
C PHE A 56 -19.23 5.25 -10.65
N TRP A 57 -19.18 4.87 -9.38
CA TRP A 57 -18.20 3.89 -8.91
C TRP A 57 -18.35 2.52 -9.59
N LEU A 58 -19.59 2.04 -9.75
CA LEU A 58 -19.83 0.75 -10.41
C LEU A 58 -19.47 0.79 -11.91
N ALA A 59 -19.81 1.89 -12.60
CA ALA A 59 -19.43 2.08 -14.00
C ALA A 59 -17.91 2.07 -14.19
N ASN A 60 -17.17 2.79 -13.34
CA ASN A 60 -15.70 2.80 -13.37
C ASN A 60 -15.10 1.41 -13.10
N ARG A 61 -15.68 0.66 -12.14
CA ARG A 61 -15.26 -0.72 -11.85
C ARG A 61 -15.38 -1.64 -13.08
N TRP A 62 -16.48 -1.54 -13.83
CA TRP A 62 -16.72 -2.39 -15.00
C TRP A 62 -15.99 -1.93 -16.26
N LYS A 63 -15.90 -0.61 -16.49
CA LYS A 63 -15.09 -0.02 -17.56
C LYS A 63 -13.61 -0.38 -17.38
N ARG A 64 -13.17 -0.44 -16.11
CA ARG A 64 -11.78 -0.52 -15.64
C ARG A 64 -11.05 0.79 -15.90
N ASN A 65 -10.51 1.39 -14.85
CA ASN A 65 -9.77 2.63 -15.01
C ASN A 65 -8.45 2.42 -15.75
N ASN A 66 -8.05 3.39 -16.56
CA ASN A 66 -6.73 3.41 -17.19
C ASN A 66 -5.71 4.14 -16.27
N PRO A 67 -4.40 4.11 -16.58
CA PRO A 67 -3.39 4.81 -15.78
C PRO A 67 -3.55 6.33 -15.70
N GLU A 68 -4.04 7.00 -16.76
CA GLU A 68 -4.23 8.46 -16.78
C GLU A 68 -5.32 8.88 -15.79
N GLU A 69 -6.45 8.16 -15.78
CA GLU A 69 -7.55 8.39 -14.82
C GLU A 69 -7.10 8.16 -13.38
N LEU A 70 -6.37 7.06 -13.13
CA LEU A 70 -5.87 6.78 -11.80
C LEU A 70 -4.83 7.81 -11.34
N GLY A 71 -3.94 8.26 -12.23
CA GLY A 71 -2.96 9.31 -11.93
C GLY A 71 -3.66 10.62 -11.56
N ALA A 72 -4.68 11.01 -12.31
CA ALA A 72 -5.49 12.19 -12.01
C ALA A 72 -6.20 12.08 -10.64
N TYR A 73 -6.68 10.87 -10.29
CA TYR A 73 -7.26 10.64 -8.97
C TYR A 73 -6.23 10.71 -7.84
N VAL A 74 -5.03 10.17 -8.04
CA VAL A 74 -3.92 10.29 -7.07
C VAL A 74 -3.59 11.77 -6.83
N ASP A 75 -3.46 12.55 -7.90
CA ASP A 75 -3.15 13.99 -7.80
C ASP A 75 -4.22 14.75 -7.03
N VAL A 76 -5.50 14.54 -7.34
CA VAL A 76 -6.60 15.19 -6.61
C VAL A 76 -6.66 14.75 -5.14
N MET A 77 -6.45 13.46 -4.86
CA MET A 77 -6.40 12.97 -3.49
C MET A 77 -5.28 13.66 -2.70
N ARG A 78 -4.10 13.76 -3.33
CA ARG A 78 -2.93 14.40 -2.76
C ARG A 78 -3.15 15.89 -2.49
N GLU A 79 -3.79 16.60 -3.42
CA GLU A 79 -4.08 18.03 -3.31
C GLU A 79 -5.17 18.37 -2.26
N GLU A 80 -6.24 17.57 -2.19
CA GLU A 80 -7.44 17.96 -1.44
C GLU A 80 -7.65 17.20 -0.12
N SER A 81 -6.93 16.10 0.09
CA SER A 81 -7.23 15.17 1.19
C SER A 81 -6.00 14.70 1.96
N VAL A 82 -4.86 14.49 1.31
CA VAL A 82 -3.66 13.98 2.00
C VAL A 82 -3.01 15.09 2.83
N VAL A 83 -2.90 14.87 4.13
CA VAL A 83 -2.06 15.63 5.05
C VAL A 83 -0.70 14.96 5.10
N THR A 84 0.31 15.67 4.63
CA THR A 84 1.66 15.13 4.43
C THR A 84 2.56 15.54 5.58
N ALA A 85 3.35 14.60 6.08
CA ALA A 85 4.45 14.90 6.98
C ALA A 85 5.63 14.03 6.53
N GLU A 86 6.73 14.67 6.18
CA GLU A 86 7.91 14.00 5.63
C GLU A 86 8.93 13.85 6.77
N PRO A 87 9.40 12.61 7.06
CA PRO A 87 10.50 12.40 7.98
C PRO A 87 11.81 12.96 7.39
N ASP A 88 12.80 13.21 8.26
CA ASP A 88 14.16 13.56 7.80
C ASP A 88 14.85 12.35 7.12
N ALA A 89 14.49 11.13 7.53
CA ALA A 89 14.88 9.88 6.87
C ALA A 89 14.24 9.72 5.47
N ASP A 90 14.83 8.87 4.63
CA ASP A 90 14.29 8.50 3.30
C ASP A 90 13.73 7.08 3.32
N PRO A 91 12.45 6.89 3.70
CA PRO A 91 11.89 5.56 3.94
C PRO A 91 11.38 4.88 2.67
N VAL A 92 11.20 3.56 2.77
CA VAL A 92 10.37 2.79 1.83
C VAL A 92 8.90 2.90 2.24
N ASP A 93 8.06 3.38 1.33
CA ASP A 93 6.60 3.41 1.49
C ASP A 93 5.97 2.06 1.18
N CYS A 94 5.55 1.35 2.21
CA CYS A 94 4.87 0.07 2.12
C CYS A 94 3.34 0.28 2.03
N GLY A 95 2.86 0.46 0.80
CA GLY A 95 1.45 0.67 0.50
C GLY A 95 0.67 -0.63 0.30
N ALA A 96 0.51 -1.42 1.35
CA ALA A 96 -0.31 -2.62 1.28
C ALA A 96 -1.78 -2.34 0.93
N ASN A 97 -2.44 -3.36 0.38
CA ASN A 97 -3.89 -3.31 0.19
C ASN A 97 -4.60 -3.28 1.55
N TYR A 98 -5.27 -2.18 1.88
CA TYR A 98 -5.98 -2.03 3.16
C TYR A 98 -7.18 -2.98 3.36
N ASP A 99 -7.46 -3.85 2.38
CA ASP A 99 -8.45 -4.93 2.51
C ASP A 99 -8.07 -5.92 3.63
N GLY A 100 -6.79 -5.97 4.03
CA GLY A 100 -6.28 -6.76 5.14
C GLY A 100 -6.17 -8.26 4.84
N LYS A 101 -5.81 -9.04 5.87
CA LYS A 101 -5.64 -10.50 5.82
C LYS A 101 -6.59 -11.19 6.80
N GLY A 102 -7.12 -12.34 6.38
CA GLY A 102 -8.13 -13.06 7.14
C GLY A 102 -7.75 -14.47 7.55
N ARG A 103 -6.58 -14.96 7.15
CA ARG A 103 -6.16 -16.35 7.40
C ARG A 103 -4.71 -16.49 7.81
N SER A 104 -3.82 -15.70 7.23
CA SER A 104 -2.38 -15.80 7.47
C SER A 104 -1.80 -14.61 8.21
N ALA A 105 -0.72 -14.83 8.97
CA ALA A 105 -0.07 -13.79 9.77
C ALA A 105 0.40 -12.61 8.91
N ILE A 106 0.22 -11.38 9.38
CA ILE A 106 0.65 -10.14 8.73
C ILE A 106 2.12 -9.90 9.09
N PHE A 107 3.02 -9.93 8.10
CA PHE A 107 4.46 -9.84 8.38
C PHE A 107 5.02 -8.42 8.29
N GLY A 108 4.35 -7.49 7.60
CA GLY A 108 4.92 -6.18 7.29
C GLY A 108 5.35 -5.33 8.49
N VAL A 109 4.74 -5.48 9.69
CA VAL A 109 5.21 -4.81 10.92
C VAL A 109 6.56 -5.36 11.36
N GLY A 110 6.66 -6.69 11.56
CA GLY A 110 7.93 -7.32 11.94
C GLY A 110 9.01 -7.15 10.87
N ALA A 111 8.65 -7.30 9.59
CA ALA A 111 9.58 -7.11 8.48
C ALA A 111 10.07 -5.65 8.38
N GLY A 112 9.20 -4.68 8.62
CA GLY A 112 9.56 -3.27 8.65
C GLY A 112 10.50 -2.93 9.80
N LEU A 113 10.26 -3.46 11.00
CA LEU A 113 11.15 -3.30 12.15
C LEU A 113 12.52 -3.95 11.95
N VAL A 114 12.56 -5.15 11.35
CA VAL A 114 13.83 -5.81 11.01
C VAL A 114 14.61 -5.01 9.96
N ALA A 115 13.94 -4.48 8.94
CA ALA A 115 14.58 -3.61 7.94
C ALA A 115 15.10 -2.30 8.59
N ALA A 116 14.31 -1.68 9.47
CA ALA A 116 14.71 -0.49 10.23
C ALA A 116 15.94 -0.77 11.10
N ALA A 117 15.96 -1.90 11.81
CA ALA A 117 17.11 -2.34 12.60
C ALA A 117 18.35 -2.62 11.74
N ALA A 118 18.17 -3.04 10.49
CA ALA A 118 19.25 -3.18 9.51
C ALA A 118 19.69 -1.85 8.87
N GLY A 119 19.03 -0.73 9.18
CA GLY A 119 19.36 0.61 8.71
C GLY A 119 18.53 1.11 7.53
N THR A 120 17.52 0.37 7.07
CA THR A 120 16.58 0.81 6.02
C THR A 120 15.31 1.37 6.66
N PRO A 121 15.05 2.68 6.59
CA PRO A 121 13.84 3.25 7.16
C PRO A 121 12.59 2.76 6.42
N VAL A 122 11.53 2.46 7.14
CA VAL A 122 10.28 1.91 6.57
C VAL A 122 9.09 2.69 7.09
N VAL A 123 8.17 3.02 6.19
CA VAL A 123 6.85 3.50 6.57
C VAL A 123 5.79 2.52 6.09
N VAL A 124 4.86 2.18 6.97
CA VAL A 124 3.64 1.46 6.63
C VAL A 124 2.44 2.37 6.90
N HIS A 125 1.36 2.12 6.18
CA HIS A 125 0.15 2.90 6.38
C HIS A 125 -1.09 2.06 6.14
N SER A 126 -2.13 2.25 6.95
CA SER A 126 -3.42 1.58 6.76
C SER A 126 -4.56 2.35 7.42
N GLY A 127 -5.79 2.04 7.01
CA GLY A 127 -6.97 2.34 7.82
C GLY A 127 -7.19 1.28 8.91
N ASP A 128 -8.37 1.31 9.53
CA ASP A 128 -8.85 0.21 10.39
C ASP A 128 -9.19 -0.99 9.49
N ARG A 129 -10.47 -1.13 9.14
CA ARG A 129 -11.03 -2.21 8.35
C ARG A 129 -11.67 -1.63 7.11
N VAL A 130 -11.03 -1.79 5.95
CA VAL A 130 -11.62 -1.27 4.72
C VAL A 130 -12.93 -2.01 4.41
N PRO A 131 -14.02 -1.28 4.11
CA PRO A 131 -15.37 -1.85 4.16
C PRO A 131 -15.64 -3.08 3.28
N THR A 132 -14.84 -3.33 2.25
CA THR A 132 -15.11 -4.45 1.33
C THR A 132 -14.82 -5.81 1.97
N GLN A 133 -13.71 -5.95 2.71
CA GLN A 133 -13.26 -7.23 3.28
C GLN A 133 -13.27 -7.23 4.81
N LYS A 134 -13.10 -6.05 5.43
CA LYS A 134 -13.11 -5.84 6.88
C LYS A 134 -12.16 -6.75 7.67
N GLN A 135 -11.03 -7.11 7.06
CA GLN A 135 -10.01 -7.95 7.66
C GLN A 135 -8.97 -7.11 8.43
N ASP A 136 -8.09 -7.80 9.15
CA ASP A 136 -7.05 -7.16 9.95
C ASP A 136 -5.89 -6.68 9.06
N ALA A 137 -5.23 -5.62 9.50
CA ALA A 137 -4.18 -4.88 8.77
C ALA A 137 -3.11 -4.42 9.78
N TYR A 138 -2.04 -3.75 9.34
CA TYR A 138 -0.94 -3.32 10.22
C TYR A 138 -1.39 -2.71 11.54
N LYS A 139 -2.38 -1.80 11.51
CA LYS A 139 -2.90 -1.14 12.71
C LYS A 139 -3.29 -2.13 13.82
N HIS A 140 -3.95 -3.23 13.45
CA HIS A 140 -4.43 -4.22 14.42
C HIS A 140 -3.26 -4.97 15.06
N VAL A 141 -2.21 -5.29 14.28
CA VAL A 141 -0.98 -5.90 14.81
C VAL A 141 -0.26 -4.93 15.74
N LEU A 142 -0.16 -3.66 15.36
CA LEU A 142 0.46 -2.61 16.17
C LEU A 142 -0.29 -2.37 17.49
N ASP A 143 -1.64 -2.35 17.45
CA ASP A 143 -2.47 -2.25 18.65
C ASP A 143 -2.22 -3.42 19.62
N GLU A 144 -2.14 -4.66 19.11
CA GLU A 144 -1.85 -5.86 19.92
C GLU A 144 -0.42 -5.85 20.47
N LEU A 145 0.54 -5.23 19.77
CA LEU A 145 1.90 -5.00 20.26
C LEU A 145 2.01 -3.88 21.31
N GLY A 146 0.91 -3.16 21.59
CA GLY A 146 0.85 -2.05 22.54
C GLY A 146 1.32 -0.70 21.98
N VAL A 147 1.44 -0.58 20.65
CA VAL A 147 1.91 0.63 19.98
C VAL A 147 0.75 1.60 19.78
N ARG A 148 0.98 2.90 20.02
CA ARG A 148 -0.02 3.92 19.73
C ARG A 148 -0.19 4.10 18.22
N THR A 149 -1.41 3.89 17.72
CA THR A 149 -1.71 3.99 16.27
C THR A 149 -2.57 5.19 15.87
N ASP A 150 -3.24 5.85 16.82
CA ASP A 150 -3.97 7.10 16.57
C ASP A 150 -3.01 8.31 16.66
N LEU A 151 -2.24 8.48 15.59
CA LEU A 151 -1.17 9.46 15.44
C LEU A 151 -1.52 10.51 14.38
N GLU A 152 -1.18 11.77 14.65
CA GLU A 152 -1.17 12.78 13.59
C GLU A 152 0.05 12.55 12.68
N PRO A 153 0.00 12.95 11.39
CA PRO A 153 1.09 12.68 10.45
C PRO A 153 2.46 13.15 10.94
N GLU A 154 2.55 14.29 11.62
CA GLU A 154 3.80 14.77 12.19
C GLU A 154 4.38 13.83 13.27
N ASP A 155 3.54 13.19 14.08
CA ASP A 155 3.98 12.19 15.05
C ASP A 155 4.48 10.94 14.31
N SER A 156 3.81 10.53 13.23
CA SER A 156 4.25 9.41 12.38
C SER A 156 5.61 9.67 11.71
N ALA A 157 5.89 10.90 11.28
CA ALA A 157 7.20 11.29 10.76
C ALA A 157 8.29 11.20 11.84
N GLY A 158 8.02 11.74 13.03
CA GLY A 158 8.93 11.62 14.17
C GLY A 158 9.20 10.16 14.57
N MET A 159 8.19 9.29 14.46
CA MET A 159 8.36 7.85 14.70
C MET A 159 9.38 7.22 13.73
N VAL A 160 9.33 7.58 12.44
CA VAL A 160 10.33 7.11 11.45
C VAL A 160 11.72 7.62 11.82
N ASP A 161 11.86 8.89 12.20
CA ASP A 161 13.17 9.48 12.50
C ASP A 161 13.79 8.94 13.80
N GLU A 162 12.97 8.61 14.80
CA GLU A 162 13.42 8.08 16.10
C GLU A 162 13.65 6.57 16.10
N VAL A 163 12.77 5.80 15.43
CA VAL A 163 12.75 4.33 15.49
C VAL A 163 13.28 3.69 14.19
N GLY A 164 13.26 4.43 13.07
CA GLY A 164 13.49 3.89 11.73
C GLY A 164 12.24 3.25 11.11
N PHE A 165 11.15 3.10 11.86
CA PHE A 165 9.88 2.56 11.41
C PHE A 165 8.75 3.50 11.79
N GLY A 166 7.80 3.76 10.87
CA GLY A 166 6.65 4.61 11.15
C GLY A 166 5.33 4.03 10.65
N PHE A 167 4.25 4.36 11.37
CA PHE A 167 2.89 4.03 10.99
C PHE A 167 2.06 5.29 10.75
N TYR A 168 1.48 5.42 9.55
CA TYR A 168 0.54 6.50 9.22
C TYR A 168 -0.89 5.96 9.22
N TYR A 169 -1.74 6.56 10.05
CA TYR A 169 -3.14 6.16 10.16
C TYR A 169 -4.02 6.88 9.14
N GLN A 170 -4.63 6.13 8.22
CA GLN A 170 -5.35 6.70 7.06
C GLN A 170 -6.44 7.72 7.41
N PRO A 171 -7.24 7.55 8.48
CA PRO A 171 -8.19 8.58 8.89
C PRO A 171 -7.55 9.93 9.26
N ARG A 172 -6.29 9.94 9.69
CA ARG A 172 -5.54 11.14 10.09
C ARG A 172 -4.83 11.78 8.91
N PHE A 173 -4.12 11.00 8.11
CA PHE A 173 -3.40 11.54 6.95
C PHE A 173 -4.28 11.69 5.70
N ASN A 174 -5.46 11.08 5.62
CA ASN A 174 -6.32 11.14 4.43
C ASN A 174 -7.83 11.25 4.78
N PRO A 175 -8.25 12.30 5.52
CA PRO A 175 -9.61 12.46 6.04
C PRO A 175 -10.70 12.55 4.96
N GLY A 176 -10.39 12.99 3.74
CA GLY A 176 -11.34 13.02 2.63
C GLY A 176 -11.74 11.62 2.15
N ILE A 177 -10.81 10.67 2.14
CA ILE A 177 -11.11 9.26 1.86
C ILE A 177 -11.88 8.62 3.02
N GLU A 178 -11.55 8.96 4.27
CA GLU A 178 -12.30 8.46 5.44
C GLU A 178 -13.77 8.90 5.42
N LYS A 179 -14.06 10.14 5.01
CA LYS A 179 -15.45 10.61 4.82
C LYS A 179 -16.27 9.78 3.81
N LEU A 180 -15.62 8.98 2.96
CA LEU A 180 -16.28 8.08 2.02
C LEU A 180 -16.56 6.68 2.61
N SER A 181 -16.07 6.37 3.82
CA SER A 181 -16.10 5.04 4.42
C SER A 181 -17.51 4.43 4.46
N GLU A 182 -18.51 5.12 5.01
CA GLU A 182 -19.90 4.63 5.07
C GLU A 182 -20.47 4.34 3.68
N ARG A 183 -20.18 5.22 2.70
CA ARG A 183 -20.66 5.05 1.33
C ARG A 183 -19.98 3.87 0.63
N ARG A 184 -18.69 3.64 0.90
CA ARG A 184 -17.94 2.48 0.42
C ARG A 184 -18.46 1.18 1.03
N ASP A 185 -18.86 1.19 2.30
CA ASP A 185 -19.50 0.05 2.96
C ASP A 185 -20.83 -0.31 2.29
N MET A 186 -21.69 0.69 2.06
CA MET A 186 -22.97 0.50 1.39
C MET A 186 -22.83 0.01 -0.06
N MET A 187 -21.72 0.32 -0.74
CA MET A 187 -21.43 -0.21 -2.07
C MET A 187 -21.08 -1.71 -2.06
N GLY A 188 -20.44 -2.19 -0.99
CA GLY A 188 -20.09 -3.60 -0.80
C GLY A 188 -19.08 -4.18 -1.81
N VAL A 189 -18.48 -3.36 -2.68
CA VAL A 189 -17.49 -3.79 -3.68
C VAL A 189 -16.37 -2.77 -3.80
N ARG A 190 -15.16 -3.24 -4.17
CA ARG A 190 -14.02 -2.33 -4.39
C ARG A 190 -14.31 -1.34 -5.51
N THR A 191 -13.85 -0.11 -5.34
CA THR A 191 -13.89 0.97 -6.34
C THR A 191 -12.47 1.40 -6.70
N PHE A 192 -12.31 2.39 -7.57
CA PHE A 192 -10.97 2.95 -7.84
C PHE A 192 -10.33 3.56 -6.59
N VAL A 193 -11.14 3.97 -5.58
CA VAL A 193 -10.64 4.49 -4.30
C VAL A 193 -9.72 3.48 -3.62
N ASN A 194 -10.08 2.19 -3.67
CA ASN A 194 -9.26 1.11 -3.12
C ASN A 194 -7.90 0.94 -3.78
N THR A 195 -7.72 1.51 -4.97
CA THR A 195 -6.46 1.43 -5.73
C THR A 195 -5.62 2.69 -5.52
N VAL A 196 -6.24 3.86 -5.47
CA VAL A 196 -5.48 5.11 -5.32
C VAL A 196 -5.12 5.39 -3.87
N GLU A 197 -5.90 4.92 -2.89
CA GLU A 197 -5.60 5.12 -1.47
C GLU A 197 -4.29 4.45 -1.01
N THR A 198 -3.86 3.39 -1.72
CA THR A 198 -2.59 2.72 -1.46
C THR A 198 -1.39 3.47 -2.06
N LEU A 199 -1.63 4.50 -2.89
CA LEU A 199 -0.60 5.35 -3.51
C LEU A 199 -0.54 6.75 -2.86
N ALA A 200 -1.15 6.94 -1.69
CA ALA A 200 -1.30 8.25 -1.06
C ALA A 200 0.03 8.85 -0.57
N ASN A 201 1.00 8.00 -0.21
CA ASN A 201 2.36 8.34 0.20
C ASN A 201 2.44 9.58 1.12
N PRO A 202 1.96 9.49 2.38
CA PRO A 202 1.95 10.62 3.30
C PRO A 202 3.35 11.08 3.73
N ALA A 203 4.35 10.19 3.60
CA ALA A 203 5.74 10.41 3.98
C ALA A 203 6.64 10.96 2.86
N ASN A 204 6.12 11.15 1.64
CA ASN A 204 6.89 11.56 0.45
C ASN A 204 8.04 10.65 0.04
N ALA A 205 8.01 9.38 0.46
CA ALA A 205 9.02 8.38 0.11
C ALA A 205 9.30 8.34 -1.40
N GLY A 206 10.58 8.26 -1.77
CA GLY A 206 11.00 8.05 -3.16
C GLY A 206 10.81 6.61 -3.63
N VAL A 207 10.69 5.66 -2.70
CA VAL A 207 10.53 4.23 -2.98
C VAL A 207 9.18 3.74 -2.53
N HIS A 208 8.46 3.03 -3.40
CA HIS A 208 7.16 2.42 -3.08
C HIS A 208 7.20 0.89 -3.23
N LEU A 209 6.77 0.19 -2.18
CA LEU A 209 6.60 -1.26 -2.18
C LEU A 209 5.10 -1.57 -2.03
N GLY A 210 4.52 -2.25 -3.01
CA GLY A 210 3.09 -2.59 -3.00
C GLY A 210 2.81 -3.99 -3.51
N SER A 211 1.55 -4.42 -3.40
CA SER A 211 1.14 -5.75 -3.86
C SER A 211 -0.09 -5.75 -4.75
N PHE A 212 -0.15 -6.70 -5.69
CA PHE A 212 -1.26 -6.86 -6.63
C PHE A 212 -1.61 -8.30 -6.94
N TYR A 213 -2.63 -8.51 -7.79
CA TYR A 213 -3.13 -9.84 -8.13
C TYR A 213 -2.43 -10.49 -9.32
N HIS A 214 -1.85 -9.70 -10.23
CA HIS A 214 -1.22 -10.19 -11.47
C HIS A 214 -0.32 -9.13 -12.11
N LEU A 215 0.69 -9.55 -12.88
CA LEU A 215 1.70 -8.68 -13.51
C LEU A 215 1.11 -7.53 -14.36
N PRO A 216 0.04 -7.71 -15.18
CA PRO A 216 -0.57 -6.59 -15.90
C PRO A 216 -1.11 -5.48 -14.99
N PHE A 217 -1.51 -5.81 -13.75
CA PHE A 217 -1.95 -4.81 -12.78
C PHE A 217 -0.74 -4.05 -12.24
N ALA A 218 0.34 -4.75 -11.91
CA ALA A 218 1.58 -4.11 -11.48
C ALA A 218 2.11 -3.10 -12.51
N LYS A 219 2.15 -3.50 -13.80
CA LYS A 219 2.53 -2.58 -14.89
C LYS A 219 1.59 -1.38 -15.00
N LYS A 220 0.27 -1.58 -14.84
CA LYS A 220 -0.71 -0.49 -14.81
C LYS A 220 -0.45 0.49 -13.65
N MET A 221 0.02 0.00 -12.51
CA MET A 221 0.25 0.82 -11.32
C MET A 221 1.55 1.60 -11.39
N VAL A 222 2.61 1.03 -11.97
CA VAL A 222 3.79 1.80 -12.37
C VAL A 222 3.39 2.91 -13.34
N ARG A 223 2.60 2.61 -14.38
CA ARG A 223 2.10 3.65 -15.30
C ARG A 223 1.26 4.70 -14.58
N THR A 224 0.52 4.31 -13.55
CA THR A 224 -0.28 5.24 -12.73
C THR A 224 0.64 6.21 -11.99
N LEU A 225 1.68 5.71 -11.32
CA LEU A 225 2.71 6.53 -10.67
C LEU A 225 3.39 7.48 -11.66
N LYS A 226 3.75 7.00 -12.86
CA LYS A 226 4.32 7.84 -13.94
C LYS A 226 3.36 8.92 -14.44
N ASN A 227 2.05 8.66 -14.39
CA ASN A 227 1.04 9.64 -14.80
C ASN A 227 0.67 10.60 -13.68
N ALA A 228 0.82 10.24 -12.41
CA ALA A 228 0.54 11.10 -11.27
C ALA A 228 1.61 12.19 -11.15
N GLU A 229 1.21 13.44 -11.39
CA GLU A 229 2.11 14.60 -11.41
C GLU A 229 2.64 14.97 -10.02
N THR A 230 1.93 14.56 -8.97
CA THR A 230 2.30 14.80 -7.56
C THR A 230 3.14 13.68 -6.95
N SER A 231 3.36 12.58 -7.68
CA SER A 231 4.13 11.43 -7.18
C SER A 231 5.60 11.78 -7.02
N THR A 232 6.15 11.51 -5.83
CA THR A 232 7.59 11.57 -5.54
C THR A 232 8.32 10.26 -5.84
N VAL A 233 7.57 9.19 -6.13
CA VAL A 233 8.12 7.84 -6.31
C VAL A 233 9.01 7.78 -7.55
N SER A 234 10.27 7.48 -7.32
CA SER A 234 11.31 7.27 -8.34
C SER A 234 11.69 5.81 -8.48
N ARG A 235 11.32 4.93 -7.54
CA ARG A 235 11.45 3.47 -7.66
C ARG A 235 10.22 2.78 -7.07
N ALA A 236 9.71 1.75 -7.72
CA ALA A 236 8.56 0.99 -7.26
C ALA A 236 8.73 -0.51 -7.51
N LEU A 237 8.42 -1.31 -6.49
CA LEU A 237 8.33 -2.76 -6.57
C LEU A 237 6.90 -3.18 -6.29
N PHE A 238 6.37 -4.04 -7.16
CA PHE A 238 5.01 -4.55 -7.06
C PHE A 238 4.96 -6.05 -7.25
N PHE A 239 4.42 -6.79 -6.29
CA PHE A 239 4.47 -8.25 -6.33
C PHE A 239 3.14 -8.92 -5.98
N GLN A 240 2.99 -10.20 -6.36
CA GLN A 240 1.79 -10.97 -6.04
C GLN A 240 1.80 -11.51 -4.61
N GLY A 241 1.52 -10.64 -3.64
CA GLY A 241 1.61 -11.03 -2.25
C GLY A 241 0.53 -12.01 -1.75
N MET A 242 0.78 -12.57 -0.58
CA MET A 242 -0.08 -13.53 0.11
C MET A 242 -1.40 -12.86 0.50
N GLU A 243 -2.52 -13.48 0.10
CA GLU A 243 -3.88 -12.92 0.24
C GLU A 243 -4.08 -11.55 -0.45
N GLY A 244 -3.14 -11.12 -1.30
CA GLY A 244 -3.14 -9.78 -1.90
C GLY A 244 -2.61 -8.68 -0.98
N TYR A 245 -2.00 -9.02 0.15
CA TYR A 245 -1.28 -8.07 1.02
C TYR A 245 0.19 -7.95 0.62
N ASP A 246 1.01 -7.14 1.29
CA ASP A 246 2.44 -6.92 0.95
C ASP A 246 3.39 -7.93 1.60
N ASP A 247 2.96 -9.19 1.67
CA ASP A 247 3.76 -10.31 2.15
C ASP A 247 4.15 -11.22 0.98
N VAL A 248 5.43 -11.56 0.83
CA VAL A 248 5.89 -12.52 -0.20
C VAL A 248 5.13 -13.85 -0.06
N ARG A 249 4.60 -14.37 -1.18
CA ARG A 249 3.87 -15.63 -1.18
C ARG A 249 4.85 -16.82 -1.17
N PRO A 250 4.63 -17.84 -0.32
CA PRO A 250 5.42 -19.07 -0.36
C PRO A 250 5.39 -19.75 -1.74
N GLY A 251 6.53 -20.30 -2.17
CA GLY A 251 6.71 -20.84 -3.50
C GLY A 251 7.26 -19.80 -4.46
N GLU A 252 6.51 -19.47 -5.51
CA GLU A 252 6.92 -18.52 -6.55
C GLU A 252 6.09 -17.23 -6.47
N THR A 253 6.78 -16.09 -6.39
CA THR A 253 6.19 -14.75 -6.41
C THR A 253 6.80 -13.94 -7.55
N VAL A 254 5.96 -13.49 -8.49
CA VAL A 254 6.38 -12.55 -9.54
C VAL A 254 6.42 -11.13 -8.97
N VAL A 255 7.53 -10.44 -9.21
CA VAL A 255 7.78 -9.04 -8.85
C VAL A 255 7.92 -8.22 -10.13
N ALA A 256 7.28 -7.07 -10.20
CA ALA A 256 7.52 -6.04 -11.21
C ALA A 256 8.29 -4.89 -10.57
N GLU A 257 9.35 -4.44 -11.23
CA GLU A 257 10.25 -3.40 -10.74
C GLU A 257 10.35 -2.25 -11.74
N TRP A 258 10.38 -1.02 -11.23
CA TRP A 258 10.57 0.20 -12.00
C TRP A 258 11.38 1.24 -11.22
N PRO A 259 12.21 2.06 -11.87
CA PRO A 259 12.79 1.85 -13.20
C PRO A 259 13.87 0.78 -13.13
N VAL A 260 14.27 0.23 -14.27
CA VAL A 260 15.38 -0.72 -14.34
C VAL A 260 16.49 -0.14 -15.20
N GLU A 261 17.70 -0.04 -14.64
CA GLU A 261 18.87 0.35 -15.42
C GLU A 261 19.24 -0.78 -16.41
N GLY A 262 19.24 -0.46 -17.71
CA GLY A 262 19.79 -1.35 -18.76
C GLY A 262 18.86 -2.45 -19.28
N GLY A 263 17.54 -2.35 -19.09
CA GLY A 263 16.58 -3.31 -19.65
C GLY A 263 16.42 -3.22 -21.17
N ASP A 264 16.58 -4.35 -21.88
CA ASP A 264 16.17 -4.55 -23.28
C ASP A 264 14.62 -4.70 -23.39
N SER A 265 13.84 -3.79 -22.80
CA SER A 265 12.37 -3.85 -22.90
C SER A 265 11.83 -2.77 -23.84
N ASP A 266 11.18 -3.20 -24.92
CA ASP A 266 10.53 -2.34 -25.92
C ASP A 266 9.33 -1.53 -25.35
N ASP A 267 9.00 -1.66 -24.05
CA ASP A 267 7.93 -0.92 -23.37
C ASP A 267 8.32 -0.56 -21.91
N GLU A 268 8.65 0.72 -21.68
CA GLU A 268 8.47 1.49 -20.43
C GLU A 268 9.32 1.21 -19.17
N ASP A 269 10.58 0.78 -19.27
CA ASP A 269 11.52 0.68 -18.11
C ASP A 269 11.05 -0.21 -16.95
N ILE A 270 10.12 -1.15 -17.19
CA ILE A 270 9.63 -2.11 -16.19
C ILE A 270 10.21 -3.49 -16.48
N ALA A 271 10.96 -4.07 -15.53
CA ALA A 271 11.31 -5.49 -15.57
C ALA A 271 10.40 -6.31 -14.64
N ASP A 272 10.42 -7.61 -14.84
CA ASP A 272 9.85 -8.57 -13.91
C ASP A 272 10.85 -9.68 -13.60
N PHE A 273 10.83 -10.14 -12.35
CA PHE A 273 11.63 -11.26 -11.86
C PHE A 273 10.80 -12.11 -10.89
N GLU A 274 11.36 -13.26 -10.50
CA GLU A 274 10.69 -14.23 -9.64
C GLU A 274 11.45 -14.43 -8.34
N ILE A 275 10.75 -14.30 -7.21
CA ILE A 275 11.22 -14.78 -5.92
C ILE A 275 10.75 -16.23 -5.78
N ARG A 276 11.71 -17.14 -5.58
CA ARG A 276 11.45 -18.53 -5.18
C ARG A 276 11.81 -18.67 -3.71
N THR A 277 10.83 -18.75 -2.82
CA THR A 277 11.07 -18.62 -1.36
C THR A 277 12.05 -19.67 -0.82
N GLY A 278 12.04 -20.89 -1.40
CA GLY A 278 12.97 -21.96 -1.04
C GLY A 278 14.45 -21.62 -1.33
N ASP A 279 14.73 -20.79 -2.35
CA ASP A 279 16.10 -20.34 -2.67
C ASP A 279 16.65 -19.39 -1.58
N TYR A 280 15.75 -18.76 -0.81
CA TYR A 280 16.06 -17.87 0.31
C TYR A 280 15.99 -18.57 1.68
N GLY A 281 15.75 -19.89 1.69
CA GLY A 281 15.62 -20.69 2.92
C GLY A 281 14.22 -20.68 3.55
N MET A 282 13.24 -20.02 2.91
CA MET A 282 11.83 -20.05 3.33
C MET A 282 11.12 -21.22 2.62
N ASP A 283 11.29 -22.43 3.17
CA ASP A 283 10.69 -23.68 2.67
C ASP A 283 9.39 -24.01 3.43
N VAL A 284 8.35 -23.23 3.15
CA VAL A 284 7.01 -23.38 3.71
C VAL A 284 5.93 -23.32 2.63
N THR A 285 4.73 -23.77 2.98
CA THR A 285 3.51 -23.58 2.19
C THR A 285 2.69 -22.40 2.75
N SER A 286 1.63 -21.99 2.04
CA SER A 286 0.74 -20.95 2.55
C SER A 286 -0.02 -21.42 3.79
N GLU A 287 -0.37 -22.71 3.87
CA GLU A 287 -1.04 -23.31 5.02
C GLU A 287 -0.17 -23.26 6.30
N ASP A 288 1.16 -23.34 6.18
CA ASP A 288 2.06 -23.28 7.33
C ASP A 288 2.12 -21.89 7.99
N LEU A 289 1.63 -20.86 7.29
CA LEU A 289 1.61 -19.47 7.76
C LEU A 289 0.20 -19.01 8.16
N GLU A 290 -0.79 -19.90 8.15
CA GLU A 290 -2.14 -19.64 8.65
C GLU A 290 -2.15 -19.54 10.19
N VAL A 291 -3.03 -18.67 10.70
CA VAL A 291 -3.20 -18.36 12.13
C VAL A 291 -4.68 -18.28 12.48
N ASP A 292 -5.01 -18.48 13.75
CA ASP A 292 -6.41 -18.51 14.21
C ASP A 292 -6.92 -17.09 14.53
N ASP A 293 -6.06 -16.25 15.14
CA ASP A 293 -6.31 -14.84 15.41
C ASP A 293 -5.29 -14.00 14.64
N VAL A 294 -5.69 -13.46 13.48
CA VAL A 294 -4.77 -12.74 12.59
C VAL A 294 -4.07 -11.58 13.30
N ALA A 295 -4.78 -10.78 14.11
CA ALA A 295 -4.13 -9.66 14.80
C ALA A 295 -3.22 -10.13 15.94
N GLY A 296 -3.77 -10.92 16.87
CA GLY A 296 -3.05 -11.38 18.07
C GLY A 296 -1.88 -12.31 17.75
N ASP A 297 -2.09 -13.30 16.88
CA ASP A 297 -1.03 -14.25 16.50
C ASP A 297 0.06 -13.56 15.67
N SER A 298 -0.27 -12.56 14.82
CA SER A 298 0.75 -11.78 14.09
C SER A 298 1.61 -10.93 15.02
N ALA A 299 1.02 -10.37 16.08
CA ALA A 299 1.76 -9.64 17.11
C ALA A 299 2.69 -10.58 17.88
N ALA A 300 2.18 -11.74 18.32
CA ALA A 300 2.99 -12.75 19.00
C ALA A 300 4.11 -13.32 18.12
N VAL A 301 3.84 -13.55 16.82
CA VAL A 301 4.86 -13.91 15.83
C VAL A 301 5.92 -12.82 15.74
N THR A 302 5.50 -11.57 15.57
CA THR A 302 6.41 -10.42 15.43
C THR A 302 7.33 -10.33 16.63
N GLU A 303 6.79 -10.31 17.85
CA GLU A 303 7.59 -10.24 19.07
C GLU A 303 8.55 -11.43 19.20
N ALA A 304 8.09 -12.66 19.00
CA ALA A 304 8.93 -13.85 19.13
C ALA A 304 10.04 -13.91 18.08
N VAL A 305 9.82 -13.42 16.86
CA VAL A 305 10.86 -13.35 15.83
C VAL A 305 11.87 -12.24 16.16
N LEU A 306 11.41 -11.04 16.50
CA LEU A 306 12.29 -9.89 16.74
C LEU A 306 13.18 -10.09 17.98
N THR A 307 12.69 -10.83 18.97
CA THR A 307 13.44 -11.22 20.18
C THR A 307 14.32 -12.46 19.98
N GLY A 308 14.28 -13.09 18.81
CA GLY A 308 15.03 -14.30 18.49
C GLY A 308 14.52 -15.57 19.16
N GLU A 309 13.34 -15.54 19.80
CA GLU A 309 12.70 -16.70 20.43
C GLU A 309 12.10 -17.68 19.41
N ARG A 310 11.81 -17.21 18.20
CA ARG A 310 11.23 -17.99 17.11
C ARG A 310 12.14 -18.01 15.88
N THR A 311 12.40 -19.21 15.36
CA THR A 311 13.34 -19.45 14.25
C THR A 311 12.78 -20.41 13.19
N ASP A 312 11.46 -20.59 13.13
CA ASP A 312 10.79 -21.45 12.14
C ASP A 312 10.38 -20.65 10.89
N GLY A 313 9.52 -21.22 10.05
CA GLY A 313 9.11 -20.60 8.79
C GLY A 313 8.45 -19.22 8.90
N PHE A 314 7.93 -18.84 10.08
CA PHE A 314 7.47 -17.47 10.31
C PHE A 314 8.65 -16.49 10.42
N ALA A 315 9.76 -16.91 11.04
CA ALA A 315 10.98 -16.12 11.09
C ALA A 315 11.59 -15.95 9.69
N ASP A 316 11.60 -17.02 8.89
CA ASP A 316 12.03 -16.94 7.48
C ASP A 316 11.14 -16.00 6.66
N ALA A 317 9.82 -16.03 6.86
CA ALA A 317 8.88 -15.13 6.20
C ALA A 317 9.13 -13.66 6.58
N VAL A 318 9.34 -13.37 7.86
CA VAL A 318 9.66 -12.00 8.34
C VAL A 318 10.98 -11.53 7.73
N ALA A 319 12.03 -12.36 7.79
CA ALA A 319 13.37 -12.02 7.28
C ALA A 319 13.38 -11.78 5.76
N LEU A 320 12.69 -12.63 4.96
CA LEU A 320 12.61 -12.44 3.52
C LEU A 320 11.80 -11.18 3.13
N ASN A 321 10.72 -10.89 3.87
CA ASN A 321 9.97 -9.65 3.66
C ASN A 321 10.80 -8.41 4.06
N ALA A 322 11.62 -8.49 5.10
CA ALA A 322 12.56 -7.42 5.45
C ALA A 322 13.62 -7.23 4.37
N ALA A 323 14.21 -8.32 3.87
CA ALA A 323 15.18 -8.32 2.78
C ALA A 323 14.65 -7.62 1.52
N LEU A 324 13.38 -7.84 1.17
CA LEU A 324 12.75 -7.18 0.03
C LEU A 324 12.62 -5.66 0.23
N ARG A 325 12.39 -5.18 1.46
CA ARG A 325 12.34 -3.74 1.78
C ARG A 325 13.74 -3.11 1.70
N ILE A 326 14.76 -3.79 2.24
CA ILE A 326 16.17 -3.39 2.16
C ILE A 326 16.60 -3.29 0.68
N TYR A 327 16.30 -4.33 -0.11
CA TYR A 327 16.57 -4.34 -1.55
C TYR A 327 15.83 -3.22 -2.29
N ALA A 328 14.55 -2.99 -1.99
CA ALA A 328 13.73 -1.96 -2.62
C ALA A 328 14.30 -0.55 -2.40
N ARG A 329 14.93 -0.30 -1.24
CA ARG A 329 15.60 0.98 -0.94
C ARG A 329 17.00 1.14 -1.56
N GLU A 330 17.54 0.08 -2.17
CA GLU A 330 18.93 0.01 -2.65
C GLU A 330 19.98 0.05 -1.53
N ASP A 331 19.63 -0.39 -0.31
CA ASP A 331 20.58 -0.57 0.80
C ASP A 331 21.29 -1.95 0.74
N ALA A 332 20.86 -2.80 -0.18
CA ALA A 332 21.51 -4.05 -0.53
C ALA A 332 21.51 -4.24 -2.05
N ASP A 333 22.59 -4.81 -2.60
CA ASP A 333 22.74 -5.07 -4.04
C ASP A 333 21.81 -6.21 -4.52
N SER A 334 21.35 -7.06 -3.60
CA SER A 334 20.50 -8.21 -3.89
C SER A 334 19.56 -8.55 -2.71
N ILE A 335 18.53 -9.36 -2.97
CA ILE A 335 17.64 -9.87 -1.91
C ILE A 335 18.42 -10.79 -0.97
N GLU A 336 19.40 -11.53 -1.49
CA GLU A 336 20.29 -12.39 -0.71
C GLU A 336 21.13 -11.58 0.30
N ASP A 337 21.72 -10.46 -0.13
CA ASP A 337 22.47 -9.57 0.76
C ASP A 337 21.54 -8.90 1.78
N GLY A 338 20.36 -8.47 1.35
CA GLY A 338 19.34 -7.93 2.26
C GLY A 338 18.87 -8.96 3.30
N LEU A 339 18.84 -10.24 2.94
CA LEU A 339 18.47 -11.32 3.86
C LEU A 339 19.57 -11.61 4.89
N GLU A 340 20.84 -11.52 4.50
CA GLU A 340 21.96 -11.59 5.46
C GLU A 340 21.88 -10.45 6.48
N GLN A 341 21.62 -9.22 6.02
CA GLN A 341 21.42 -8.07 6.90
C GLN A 341 20.23 -8.24 7.84
N ALA A 342 19.07 -8.68 7.31
CA ALA A 342 17.86 -8.91 8.10
C ALA A 342 18.06 -9.98 9.20
N ARG A 343 18.71 -11.11 8.86
CA ARG A 343 19.05 -12.15 9.84
C ARG A 343 20.04 -11.65 10.88
N GLY A 344 21.05 -10.88 10.47
CA GLY A 344 22.01 -10.26 11.37
C GLY A 344 21.33 -9.36 12.43
N ALA A 345 20.41 -8.49 12.00
CA ALA A 345 19.68 -7.59 12.89
C ALA A 345 18.77 -8.33 13.90
N ILE A 346 18.27 -9.52 13.54
CA ILE A 346 17.53 -10.38 14.48
C ILE A 346 18.51 -11.05 15.45
N GLU A 347 19.62 -11.62 14.95
CA GLU A 347 20.59 -12.38 15.73
C GLU A 347 21.36 -11.54 16.75
N ASP A 348 21.67 -10.28 16.43
CA ASP A 348 22.41 -9.37 17.29
C ASP A 348 21.54 -8.60 18.31
N GLY A 349 20.21 -8.74 18.20
CA GLY A 349 19.23 -8.13 19.10
C GLY A 349 18.76 -6.73 18.69
N SER A 350 19.28 -6.14 17.61
CA SER A 350 18.88 -4.81 17.15
C SER A 350 17.39 -4.73 16.81
N ALA A 351 16.82 -5.81 16.26
CA ALA A 351 15.40 -5.88 15.96
C ALA A 351 14.52 -5.88 17.22
N ALA A 352 14.99 -6.46 18.33
CA ALA A 352 14.31 -6.39 19.63
C ALA A 352 14.37 -4.97 20.22
N GLU A 353 15.52 -4.30 20.11
CA GLU A 353 15.67 -2.91 20.54
C GLU A 353 14.75 -1.96 19.75
N ALA A 354 14.59 -2.18 18.44
CA ALA A 354 13.66 -1.41 17.60
C ALA A 354 12.20 -1.61 18.02
N LEU A 355 11.79 -2.83 18.41
CA LEU A 355 10.44 -3.07 18.93
C LEU A 355 10.19 -2.33 20.25
N GLU A 356 11.15 -2.34 21.17
CA GLU A 356 11.02 -1.62 22.44
C GLU A 356 10.98 -0.09 22.21
N ALA A 357 11.83 0.43 21.32
CA ALA A 357 11.77 1.83 20.91
C ALA A 357 10.41 2.21 20.29
N LEU A 358 9.82 1.34 19.47
CA LEU A 358 8.50 1.54 18.90
C LEU A 358 7.39 1.60 19.96
N ARG A 359 7.49 0.76 21.01
CA ARG A 359 6.53 0.72 22.12
C ARG A 359 6.64 1.93 23.05
N ASP A 360 7.85 2.47 23.20
CA ASP A 360 8.15 3.60 24.06
C ASP A 360 7.78 4.97 23.44
N PHE A 361 7.64 5.04 22.11
CA PHE A 361 7.19 6.22 21.36
C PHE A 361 5.70 6.51 21.58
#